data_AF-A0A943WQ77-F1
#
_entry.id   AF-A0A943WQ77-F1
#
_cell.length_a   1.000
_cell.length_b   1.000
_cell.length_c   1.000
_cell.angle_alpha   90.00
_cell.angle_beta   90.00
_cell.angle_gamma   90.00
#
_symmetry.space_group_name_H-M   'P 1'
#
loop_
_entity.id
_entity.type
_entity.pdbx_description
1 polymer ?
#
loop_
_entity_poly.entity_id
_entity_poly.type
_entity_poly.pdbx_seq_one_letter_code
_entity_poly.pdbx_strand_id
1 'polypeptide(L)'
;MKISKTSQAAFNIEEGQLNALFSEWIIPTGTYVSGASKGEPRVPSRMKPNSLCLITNRGANEPEAERRILGMCMVRDDFIGSSCRNGQIDAHPVYRFTLKKEEQPLFWPYFCEKTDRPHWGNASLKYFSTEIAEKILFDLRACWTAPGHSPESGTFYQYFCMVNRLPARNEEESR
;
A
#
# COMPACT_ATOMS: atom_id res chain seq x y z
N MET A 1 5.57 -20.86 -8.60
CA MET A 1 5.94 -19.42 -8.66
C MET A 1 6.52 -19.01 -7.32
N LYS A 2 7.73 -18.41 -7.29
CA LYS A 2 8.40 -17.97 -6.06
C LYS A 2 7.79 -16.62 -5.62
N ILE A 3 7.29 -16.53 -4.40
CA ILE A 3 6.79 -15.27 -3.83
C ILE A 3 8.00 -14.36 -3.59
N SER A 4 7.99 -13.19 -4.23
CA SER A 4 9.03 -12.18 -3.97
C SER A 4 8.78 -11.57 -2.60
N LYS A 5 9.78 -11.69 -1.71
CA LYS A 5 9.70 -11.11 -0.36
C LYS A 5 9.45 -9.59 -0.38
N THR A 6 9.82 -8.91 -1.47
CA THR A 6 9.67 -7.45 -1.65
C THR A 6 8.90 -7.12 -2.94
N SER A 7 7.61 -7.45 -2.96
CA SER A 7 6.70 -7.12 -4.07
C SER A 7 5.60 -6.13 -3.70
N GLN A 8 5.49 -5.77 -2.42
CA GLN A 8 4.54 -4.78 -1.91
C GLN A 8 5.03 -3.37 -2.24
N ALA A 9 4.14 -2.42 -2.44
CA ALA A 9 4.50 -1.05 -2.82
C ALA A 9 3.72 0.01 -2.05
N ALA A 10 4.44 0.99 -1.49
CA ALA A 10 3.86 2.18 -0.90
C ALA A 10 3.94 3.32 -1.91
N PHE A 11 2.83 4.01 -2.14
CA PHE A 11 2.68 5.07 -3.14
C PHE A 11 2.57 6.42 -2.43
N ASN A 12 3.29 7.41 -2.94
CA ASN A 12 3.11 8.80 -2.56
C ASN A 12 2.09 9.43 -3.49
N ILE A 13 0.88 9.65 -2.98
CA ILE A 13 -0.21 10.23 -3.73
C ILE A 13 -0.37 11.69 -3.31
N GLU A 14 -0.48 12.59 -4.29
CA GLU A 14 -0.71 14.00 -4.02
C GLU A 14 -2.14 14.23 -3.52
N GLU A 15 -2.33 15.23 -2.66
CA GLU A 15 -3.63 15.50 -2.02
C GLU A 15 -4.75 15.69 -3.05
N GLY A 16 -4.49 16.41 -4.15
CA GLY A 16 -5.44 16.62 -5.23
C GLY A 16 -5.85 15.35 -6.00
N GLN A 17 -5.12 14.25 -5.86
CA GLN A 17 -5.41 12.97 -6.53
C GLN A 17 -6.19 11.98 -5.64
N LEU A 18 -6.26 12.23 -4.32
CA LEU A 18 -6.82 11.26 -3.37
C LEU A 18 -8.30 10.97 -3.60
N ASN A 19 -9.11 11.99 -3.88
CA ASN A 19 -10.55 11.80 -4.08
C ASN A 19 -10.84 10.93 -5.31
N ALA A 20 -10.18 11.20 -6.43
CA ALA A 20 -10.31 10.38 -7.64
C ALA A 20 -9.81 8.95 -7.39
N LEU A 21 -8.65 8.81 -6.73
CA LEU A 21 -8.08 7.50 -6.40
C LEU A 21 -9.04 6.67 -5.56
N PHE A 22 -9.62 7.21 -4.48
CA PHE A 22 -10.50 6.43 -3.61
C PHE A 22 -11.90 6.21 -4.19
N SER A 23 -12.32 7.00 -5.17
CA SER A 23 -13.56 6.77 -5.92
C SER A 23 -13.38 5.68 -6.99
N GLU A 24 -12.32 5.77 -7.78
CA GLU A 24 -12.10 4.90 -8.95
C GLU A 24 -11.28 3.65 -8.61
N TRP A 25 -10.47 3.72 -7.55
CA TRP A 25 -9.53 2.69 -7.14
C TRP A 25 -8.48 2.34 -8.20
N ILE A 26 -8.00 3.37 -8.89
CA ILE A 26 -6.90 3.31 -9.84
C ILE A 26 -5.69 4.00 -9.21
N ILE A 27 -4.61 3.23 -9.00
CA ILE A 27 -3.40 3.71 -8.33
C ILE A 27 -2.40 4.15 -9.40
N PRO A 28 -2.00 5.44 -9.42
CA PRO A 28 -1.01 5.92 -10.35
C PRO A 28 0.39 5.43 -9.94
N THR A 29 1.16 4.93 -10.89
CA THR A 29 2.56 4.52 -10.66
C THR A 29 3.51 5.72 -10.60
N GLY A 30 3.03 6.91 -10.95
CA GLY A 30 3.83 8.09 -11.25
C GLY A 30 4.71 7.91 -12.48
N THR A 31 5.67 8.82 -12.67
CA THR A 31 6.56 8.84 -13.83
C THR A 31 8.02 8.73 -13.41
N TYR A 32 8.90 8.39 -14.35
CA TYR A 32 10.35 8.50 -14.10
C TYR A 32 10.74 9.99 -14.01
N VAL A 33 11.43 10.34 -12.92
CA VAL A 33 11.84 11.74 -12.67
C VAL A 33 13.13 12.14 -13.39
N SER A 34 13.89 11.17 -13.90
CA SER A 34 15.18 11.38 -14.56
C SER A 34 15.52 10.26 -15.55
N GLY A 35 16.61 10.44 -16.30
CA GLY A 35 17.08 9.49 -17.31
C GLY A 35 16.35 9.58 -18.64
N ALA A 36 16.63 8.65 -19.55
CA ALA A 36 16.08 8.63 -20.91
C ALA A 36 14.54 8.47 -20.94
N SER A 37 13.95 7.87 -19.91
CA SER A 37 12.50 7.67 -19.78
C SER A 37 11.82 8.76 -18.96
N LYS A 38 12.47 9.92 -18.73
CA LYS A 38 11.89 10.99 -17.90
C LYS A 38 10.52 11.41 -18.45
N GLY A 39 9.53 11.47 -17.55
CA GLY A 39 8.15 11.81 -17.90
C GLY A 39 7.29 10.61 -18.30
N GLU A 40 7.91 9.49 -18.69
CA GLU A 40 7.18 8.26 -19.02
C GLU A 40 6.59 7.59 -17.76
N PRO A 41 5.45 6.91 -17.88
CA PRO A 41 4.89 6.09 -16.81
C PRO A 41 5.91 5.12 -16.20
N ARG A 42 5.99 5.11 -14.87
CA ARG A 42 6.90 4.25 -14.12
C ARG A 42 6.41 2.81 -14.13
N VAL A 43 7.20 1.87 -14.66
CA VAL A 43 6.83 0.45 -14.66
C VAL A 43 7.07 -0.16 -13.25
N PRO A 44 6.02 -0.65 -12.55
CA PRO A 44 6.15 -1.25 -11.22
C PRO A 44 6.58 -2.72 -11.30
N SER A 45 7.75 -2.99 -11.91
CA SER A 45 8.19 -4.34 -12.32
C SER A 45 8.27 -5.40 -11.22
N ARG A 46 8.41 -5.00 -9.94
CA ARG A 46 8.46 -5.94 -8.81
C ARG A 46 7.10 -6.36 -8.29
N MET A 47 6.05 -5.58 -8.59
CA MET A 47 4.69 -5.95 -8.22
C MET A 47 4.25 -7.18 -9.00
N LYS A 48 3.56 -8.06 -8.29
CA LYS A 48 3.02 -9.33 -8.78
C LYS A 48 1.52 -9.36 -8.51
N PRO A 49 0.79 -10.34 -9.06
CA PRO A 49 -0.55 -10.64 -8.59
C PRO A 49 -0.62 -10.67 -7.07
N ASN A 50 -1.66 -10.07 -6.50
CA ASN A 50 -1.90 -10.01 -5.05
C ASN A 50 -0.82 -9.28 -4.24
N SER A 51 -0.01 -8.41 -4.87
CA SER A 51 0.75 -7.40 -4.13
C SER A 51 -0.18 -6.36 -3.49
N LEU A 52 0.17 -5.92 -2.29
CA LEU A 52 -0.44 -4.83 -1.56
C LEU A 52 0.10 -3.48 -2.07
N CYS A 53 -0.84 -2.58 -2.35
CA CYS A 53 -0.61 -1.15 -2.48
C CYS A 53 -0.94 -0.47 -1.16
N LEU A 54 0.02 0.24 -0.57
CA LEU A 54 -0.24 1.22 0.49
C LEU A 54 -0.36 2.60 -0.12
N ILE A 55 -1.45 3.29 0.19
CA ILE A 55 -1.70 4.66 -0.26
C ILE A 55 -1.25 5.59 0.86
N THR A 56 -0.24 6.40 0.57
CA THR A 56 0.35 7.31 1.57
C THR A 56 0.35 8.74 1.05
N ASN A 57 0.25 9.67 1.97
CA ASN A 57 0.40 11.09 1.70
C ASN A 57 1.14 11.76 2.86
N ARG A 58 1.82 12.85 2.55
CA ARG A 58 2.33 13.81 3.50
C ARG A 58 1.62 15.13 3.22
N GLY A 59 1.06 15.77 4.24
CA GLY A 59 0.38 17.05 4.07
C GLY A 59 1.29 18.11 3.46
N ALA A 60 0.70 19.05 2.74
CA ALA A 60 1.43 20.19 2.21
C ALA A 60 2.04 20.97 3.40
N ASN A 61 3.37 21.00 3.48
CA ASN A 61 4.18 21.62 4.54
C ASN A 61 4.37 20.81 5.84
N GLU A 62 3.91 19.57 5.91
CA GLU A 62 4.23 18.70 7.03
C GLU A 62 5.64 18.10 6.88
N PRO A 63 6.38 17.87 7.99
CA PRO A 63 7.64 17.17 7.91
C PRO A 63 7.43 15.72 7.47
N GLU A 64 8.45 15.12 6.87
CA GLU A 64 8.34 13.76 6.32
C GLU A 64 7.94 12.71 7.36
N ALA A 65 8.28 12.93 8.63
CA ALA A 65 7.88 12.09 9.76
C ALA A 65 6.36 11.95 9.92
N GLU A 66 5.59 12.95 9.48
CA GLU A 66 4.12 12.99 9.57
C GLU A 66 3.41 12.30 8.39
N ARG A 67 4.15 11.67 7.47
CA ARG A 67 3.53 10.87 6.39
C ARG A 67 2.59 9.83 6.99
N ARG A 68 1.35 9.76 6.48
CA ARG A 68 0.32 8.83 6.94
C ARG A 68 -0.02 7.78 5.90
N ILE A 69 -0.48 6.64 6.38
CA ILE A 69 -1.16 5.63 5.57
C ILE A 69 -2.63 6.03 5.52
N LEU A 70 -3.14 6.28 4.32
CA LEU A 70 -4.52 6.74 4.08
C LEU A 70 -5.45 5.58 3.71
N GLY A 71 -4.89 4.50 3.19
CA GLY A 71 -5.65 3.35 2.73
C GLY A 71 -4.74 2.32 2.11
N MET A 72 -5.35 1.24 1.66
CA MET A 72 -4.65 0.11 1.08
C MET A 72 -5.55 -0.68 0.14
N CYS A 73 -4.95 -1.37 -0.81
CA CYS A 73 -5.66 -2.33 -1.63
C CYS A 73 -4.73 -3.43 -2.13
N MET A 74 -5.28 -4.58 -2.47
CA MET A 74 -4.59 -5.59 -3.24
C MET A 74 -4.66 -5.22 -4.72
N VAL A 75 -3.59 -5.47 -5.47
CA VAL A 75 -3.70 -5.51 -6.93
C VAL A 75 -4.46 -6.76 -7.36
N ARG A 76 -5.07 -6.71 -8.54
CA ARG A 76 -5.77 -7.86 -9.11
C ARG A 76 -4.87 -9.08 -9.30
N ASP A 77 -5.48 -10.26 -9.34
CA ASP A 77 -4.80 -11.55 -9.52
C ASP A 77 -4.25 -11.78 -10.94
N ASP A 78 -4.73 -11.01 -11.92
CA ASP A 78 -4.24 -10.95 -13.29
C ASP A 78 -3.17 -9.87 -13.53
N PHE A 79 -2.86 -9.04 -12.52
CA PHE A 79 -1.95 -7.91 -12.68
C PHE A 79 -0.48 -8.32 -12.75
N ILE A 80 0.20 -7.93 -13.83
CA ILE A 80 1.65 -8.17 -14.01
C ILE A 80 2.37 -6.81 -14.08
N GLY A 81 3.04 -6.43 -12.99
CA GLY A 81 3.67 -5.11 -12.87
C GLY A 81 4.74 -4.82 -13.93
N SER A 82 5.44 -5.83 -14.44
CA SER A 82 6.41 -5.68 -15.53
C SER A 82 5.78 -5.40 -16.90
N SER A 83 4.46 -5.55 -17.04
CA SER A 83 3.69 -5.31 -18.26
C SER A 83 2.83 -4.03 -18.17
N CYS A 84 2.75 -3.38 -17.00
CA CYS A 84 2.08 -2.09 -16.84
C CYS A 84 2.87 -1.00 -17.58
N ARG A 85 2.32 -0.51 -18.70
CA ARG A 85 2.90 0.56 -19.53
C ARG A 85 2.10 1.86 -19.46
N ASN A 86 0.82 1.78 -19.10
CA ASN A 86 -0.08 2.93 -18.95
C ASN A 86 0.10 3.66 -17.60
N GLY A 87 0.87 3.10 -16.67
CA GLY A 87 1.13 3.71 -15.36
C GLY A 87 -0.05 3.68 -14.39
N GLN A 88 -1.00 2.78 -14.62
CA GLN A 88 -2.18 2.63 -13.80
C GLN A 88 -2.27 1.20 -13.28
N ILE A 89 -2.69 1.07 -12.03
CA ILE A 89 -2.92 -0.21 -11.36
C ILE A 89 -4.35 -0.21 -10.85
N ASP A 90 -5.18 -1.10 -11.40
CA ASP A 90 -6.53 -1.31 -10.91
C ASP A 90 -6.50 -2.12 -9.60
N ALA A 91 -7.20 -1.64 -8.58
CA ALA A 91 -7.35 -2.38 -7.34
C ALA A 91 -8.26 -3.60 -7.50
N HIS A 92 -8.05 -4.60 -6.64
CA HIS A 92 -9.00 -5.67 -6.45
C HIS A 92 -10.34 -5.09 -5.93
N PRO A 93 -11.49 -5.43 -6.52
CA PRO A 93 -12.78 -4.79 -6.19
C PRO A 93 -13.23 -5.02 -4.74
N VAL A 94 -12.77 -6.12 -4.14
CA VAL A 94 -13.13 -6.55 -2.78
C VAL A 94 -12.08 -6.15 -1.75
N TYR A 95 -10.79 -6.25 -2.08
CA TYR A 95 -9.70 -6.09 -1.12
C TYR A 95 -9.11 -4.69 -1.26
N ARG A 96 -9.90 -3.70 -0.83
CA ARG A 96 -9.56 -2.29 -0.87
C ARG A 96 -10.20 -1.57 0.31
N PHE A 97 -9.48 -0.64 0.95
CA PHE A 97 -9.92 0.00 2.17
C PHE A 97 -9.35 1.42 2.31
N THR A 98 -10.21 2.37 2.66
CA THR A 98 -9.84 3.76 3.00
C THR A 98 -9.98 3.94 4.50
N LEU A 99 -8.94 4.46 5.15
CA LEU A 99 -8.95 4.73 6.60
C LEU A 99 -9.61 6.07 6.88
N LYS A 100 -10.43 6.13 7.94
CA LYS A 100 -10.90 7.42 8.48
C LYS A 100 -9.71 8.21 9.01
N LYS A 101 -9.81 9.54 9.01
CA LYS A 101 -8.69 10.42 9.37
C LYS A 101 -8.09 10.09 10.75
N GLU A 102 -8.94 9.70 11.70
CA GLU A 102 -8.58 9.36 13.07
C GLU A 102 -7.88 7.99 13.18
N GLU A 103 -8.06 7.12 12.18
CA GLU A 103 -7.52 5.77 12.10
C GLU A 103 -6.23 5.71 11.25
N GLN A 104 -5.80 6.82 10.63
CA GLN A 104 -4.65 6.87 9.74
C GLN A 104 -3.33 6.89 10.52
N PRO A 105 -2.57 5.77 10.58
CA PRO A 105 -1.34 5.73 11.34
C PRO A 105 -0.20 6.46 10.61
N LEU A 106 0.84 6.81 11.36
CA LEU A 106 2.10 7.24 10.79
C LEU A 106 2.74 6.09 9.99
N PHE A 107 3.32 6.43 8.84
CA PHE A 107 3.95 5.47 7.93
C PHE A 107 5.29 4.97 8.49
N TRP A 108 6.18 5.89 8.88
CA TRP A 108 7.58 5.57 9.21
C TRP A 108 7.81 4.60 10.36
N PRO A 109 6.99 4.57 11.44
CA PRO A 109 7.14 3.58 12.51
C PRO A 109 7.12 2.12 12.04
N TYR A 110 6.51 1.82 10.88
CA TYR A 110 6.52 0.46 10.31
C TYR A 110 7.80 0.10 9.54
N PHE A 111 8.59 1.09 9.14
CA PHE A 111 9.71 0.90 8.21
C PHE A 111 11.07 1.20 8.84
N CYS A 112 11.09 1.98 9.91
CA CYS A 112 12.33 2.45 10.54
C CYS A 112 12.12 2.59 12.05
N GLU A 113 12.67 1.66 12.85
CA GLU A 113 12.76 1.84 14.31
C GLU A 113 13.85 2.86 14.71
N LYS A 114 14.83 3.11 13.82
CA LYS A 114 16.11 3.79 14.16
C LYS A 114 16.63 4.72 13.05
N THR A 115 15.80 5.61 12.51
CA THR A 115 16.33 6.69 11.66
C THR A 115 15.91 8.03 12.25
N ASP A 116 16.89 8.81 12.70
CA ASP A 116 16.65 10.16 13.23
C ASP A 116 16.02 11.10 12.19
N ARG A 117 16.05 10.74 10.89
CA ARG A 117 15.51 11.54 9.78
C ARG A 117 14.88 10.66 8.69
N PRO A 118 13.58 10.32 8.78
CA PRO A 118 12.89 9.64 7.69
C PRO A 118 12.88 10.48 6.40
N HIS A 119 13.07 9.83 5.24
CA HIS A 119 13.15 10.53 3.95
C HIS A 119 12.53 9.71 2.81
N TRP A 120 11.48 10.25 2.17
CA TRP A 120 10.85 9.61 1.01
C TRP A 120 11.69 9.77 -0.27
N GLY A 121 12.20 10.97 -0.54
CA GLY A 121 12.89 11.32 -1.78
C GLY A 121 11.94 11.57 -2.95
N ASN A 122 12.46 11.52 -4.17
CA ASN A 122 11.71 11.93 -5.38
C ASN A 122 11.03 10.74 -6.09
N ALA A 123 10.81 9.61 -5.40
CA ALA A 123 10.17 8.44 -5.98
C ALA A 123 8.64 8.54 -5.87
N SER A 124 7.91 8.08 -6.87
CA SER A 124 6.44 7.94 -6.78
C SER A 124 6.01 6.76 -5.90
N LEU A 125 6.85 5.72 -5.83
CA LEU A 125 6.59 4.53 -5.03
C LEU A 125 7.87 3.94 -4.42
N LYS A 126 7.72 3.24 -3.30
CA LYS A 126 8.77 2.45 -2.66
C LYS A 126 8.31 1.01 -2.46
N TYR A 127 9.17 0.07 -2.82
CA TYR A 127 8.92 -1.34 -2.54
C TYR A 127 9.27 -1.69 -1.10
N PHE A 128 8.51 -2.62 -0.53
CA PHE A 128 8.73 -3.08 0.82
C PHE A 128 8.37 -4.53 1.02
N SER A 129 8.70 -5.05 2.21
CA SER A 129 8.62 -6.47 2.49
C SER A 129 7.21 -6.93 2.79
N THR A 130 6.96 -8.22 2.54
CA THR A 130 5.66 -8.85 2.82
C THR A 130 5.41 -8.92 4.34
N GLU A 131 6.47 -9.03 5.14
CA GLU A 131 6.41 -9.02 6.60
C GLU A 131 5.95 -7.65 7.15
N ILE A 132 6.43 -6.55 6.58
CA ILE A 132 5.96 -5.20 6.95
C ILE A 132 4.49 -5.01 6.53
N ALA A 133 4.10 -5.49 5.34
CA ALA A 133 2.71 -5.44 4.88
C ALA A 133 1.78 -6.23 5.80
N GLU A 134 2.18 -7.44 6.19
CA GLU A 134 1.45 -8.27 7.12
C GLU A 134 1.27 -7.55 8.47
N LYS A 135 2.34 -6.97 9.02
CA LYS A 135 2.27 -6.20 10.26
C LYS A 135 1.29 -5.02 10.17
N ILE A 136 1.37 -4.22 9.10
CA ILE A 136 0.46 -3.09 8.89
C ILE A 136 -0.99 -3.57 8.82
N LEU A 137 -1.26 -4.63 8.06
CA LEU A 137 -2.60 -5.18 7.93
C LEU A 137 -3.13 -5.76 9.24
N PHE A 138 -2.27 -6.43 10.00
CA PHE A 138 -2.62 -6.93 11.31
C PHE A 138 -2.97 -5.78 12.26
N ASP A 139 -2.10 -4.77 12.38
CA ASP A 139 -2.28 -3.65 13.31
C ASP A 139 -3.55 -2.83 12.97
N LEU A 140 -3.92 -2.74 11.68
CA LEU A 140 -5.10 -2.00 11.22
C LEU A 140 -6.39 -2.84 11.11
N ARG A 141 -6.35 -4.12 11.46
CA ARG A 141 -7.50 -5.03 11.27
C ARG A 141 -8.79 -4.58 11.94
N ALA A 142 -8.66 -3.90 13.08
CA ALA A 142 -9.81 -3.38 13.82
C ALA A 142 -10.60 -2.33 13.03
N CYS A 143 -9.95 -1.59 12.11
CA CYS A 143 -10.59 -0.54 11.34
C CYS A 143 -11.66 -1.08 10.38
N TRP A 144 -11.54 -2.32 9.92
CA TRP A 144 -12.47 -2.93 8.96
C TRP A 144 -13.26 -4.13 9.50
N THR A 145 -13.06 -4.49 10.76
CA THR A 145 -13.93 -5.42 11.50
C THR A 145 -14.98 -4.69 12.34
N ALA A 146 -14.94 -3.35 12.38
CA ALA A 146 -15.91 -2.53 13.09
C ALA A 146 -17.33 -2.61 12.47
N PRO A 147 -18.40 -2.47 13.27
CA PRO A 147 -19.77 -2.46 12.77
C PRO A 147 -19.99 -1.37 11.70
N GLY A 148 -20.57 -1.74 10.57
CA GLY A 148 -20.86 -0.82 9.46
C GLY A 148 -19.95 -0.94 8.24
N HIS A 149 -18.93 -1.79 8.29
CA HIS A 149 -18.13 -2.16 7.11
C HIS A 149 -18.64 -3.45 6.46
N SER A 150 -18.37 -3.62 5.16
CA SER A 150 -18.81 -4.78 4.39
C SER A 150 -18.15 -6.08 4.92
N PRO A 151 -18.86 -7.22 5.01
CA PRO A 151 -18.31 -8.48 5.53
C PRO A 151 -16.95 -8.87 4.90
N GLU A 152 -16.75 -8.49 3.64
CA GLU A 152 -15.55 -8.76 2.87
C GLU A 152 -14.32 -8.02 3.39
N SER A 153 -14.48 -6.83 3.97
CA SER A 153 -13.35 -6.08 4.55
C SER A 153 -12.79 -6.79 5.77
N GLY A 154 -13.66 -7.47 6.54
CA GLY A 154 -13.29 -8.36 7.65
C GLY A 154 -12.38 -9.53 7.27
N THR A 155 -12.19 -9.80 5.97
CA THR A 155 -11.34 -10.88 5.45
C THR A 155 -10.04 -10.42 4.79
N PHE A 156 -9.78 -9.09 4.73
CA PHE A 156 -8.63 -8.54 3.99
C PHE A 156 -7.31 -9.13 4.49
N TYR A 157 -7.08 -9.10 5.80
CA TYR A 157 -5.87 -9.63 6.43
C TYR A 157 -5.69 -11.12 6.14
N GLN A 158 -6.75 -11.91 6.31
CA GLN A 158 -6.75 -13.36 6.06
C GLN A 158 -6.46 -13.67 4.59
N TYR A 159 -7.06 -12.92 3.67
CA TYR A 159 -6.78 -13.05 2.24
C TYR A 159 -5.31 -12.76 1.93
N PHE A 160 -4.76 -11.65 2.46
CA PHE A 160 -3.35 -11.31 2.27
C PHE A 160 -2.42 -12.43 2.79
N CYS A 161 -2.66 -12.96 3.98
CA CYS A 161 -1.87 -14.05 4.53
C CYS A 161 -1.98 -15.32 3.69
N MET A 162 -3.19 -15.68 3.25
CA MET A 162 -3.43 -16.85 2.40
C MET A 162 -2.65 -16.76 1.08
N VAL A 163 -2.78 -15.66 0.33
CA VAL A 163 -2.14 -15.51 -0.99
C VAL A 163 -0.62 -15.37 -0.88
N ASN A 164 -0.11 -14.83 0.24
CA ASN A 164 1.33 -14.73 0.50
C ASN A 164 1.91 -15.92 1.28
N ARG A 165 1.10 -16.95 1.61
CA ARG A 165 1.50 -18.15 2.36
C ARG A 165 2.13 -17.84 3.71
N LEU A 166 1.55 -16.88 4.42
CA LEU A 166 1.95 -16.50 5.77
C LEU A 166 1.04 -17.18 6.80
N PRO A 167 1.57 -17.60 7.97
CA PRO A 167 0.72 -17.95 9.09
C PRO A 167 -0.02 -16.69 9.54
N ALA A 168 -1.35 -16.75 9.57
CA ALA A 168 -2.14 -15.66 10.15
C ALA A 168 -1.89 -15.65 11.66
N ARG A 169 -1.61 -14.46 12.21
CA ARG A 169 -1.48 -14.27 13.65
C ARG A 169 -2.84 -14.45 14.31
N ASN A 170 -2.86 -15.14 15.45
CA ASN A 170 -4.04 -15.22 16.30
C ASN A 170 -4.05 -14.03 17.28
N GLU A 171 -5.25 -13.61 17.71
CA GLU A 171 -5.41 -12.48 18.65
C GLU A 171 -4.65 -12.68 19.97
N GLU A 172 -4.40 -13.92 20.37
CA GLU A 172 -3.76 -14.30 21.63
C GLU A 172 -2.22 -14.15 21.63
N GLU A 173 -1.57 -14.03 20.47
CA GLU A 173 -0.09 -13.95 20.38
C GLU A 173 0.47 -12.53 20.60
N SER A 174 -0.37 -11.58 21.02
CA SER A 174 0.02 -10.18 21.22
C SER A 174 -0.02 -9.71 22.69
N ARG A 175 0.10 -10.64 23.65
CA ARG A 175 0.32 -10.35 25.08
C ARG A 175 1.76 -10.61 25.50
#